data_AF-A0A061FDU0-F1
#
_entry.id   AF-A0A061FDU0-F1
#
_cell.length_a   1.000
_cell.length_b   1.000
_cell.length_c   1.000
_cell.angle_alpha   90.00
_cell.angle_beta   90.00
_cell.angle_gamma   90.00
#
_symmetry.space_group_name_H-M   'P 1'
#
loop_
_entity.id
_entity.type
_entity.pdbx_description
1 polymer ?
#
loop_
_entity_poly.entity_id
_entity_poly.type
_entity_poly.pdbx_seq_one_letter_code
_entity_poly.pdbx_strand_id
1 'polypeptide(L)'
;MKQYEVPEQEAYKEFDKQIKNAWKDINEEFFMPTVVPEQALDRILNLTRVLDLFYKDEDAYTNVGEAAKTSITSLLIDPIPI
;
A
#
# COMPACT_ATOMS: atom_id res chain seq x y z
N MET A 1 17.67 -0.15 12.06
CA MET A 1 18.87 0.48 12.65
C MET A 1 19.44 -0.36 13.78
N LYS A 2 18.93 -0.30 15.02
CA LYS A 2 19.55 -0.92 16.22
C LYS A 2 19.92 -2.40 16.11
N GLN A 3 19.07 -3.25 15.53
CA GLN A 3 19.32 -4.69 15.41
C GLN A 3 20.58 -5.02 14.58
N TYR A 4 20.86 -4.22 13.56
CA TYR A 4 21.97 -4.44 12.63
C TYR A 4 23.03 -3.33 12.73
N GLU A 5 22.86 -2.41 13.68
CA GLU A 5 23.70 -1.23 13.90
C GLU A 5 23.95 -0.36 12.65
N VAL A 6 22.99 -0.35 11.72
CA VAL A 6 23.08 0.40 10.45
C VAL A 6 22.47 1.80 10.54
N PRO A 7 22.94 2.76 9.70
CA PRO A 7 22.31 4.07 9.55
C PRO A 7 20.85 3.98 9.11
N GLU A 8 20.09 5.05 9.40
CA GLU A 8 18.67 5.16 9.05
C GLU A 8 18.39 4.94 7.56
N GLN A 9 19.17 5.60 6.69
CA GLN A 9 19.00 5.50 5.25
C GLN A 9 19.19 4.08 4.72
N GLU A 10 20.09 3.30 5.33
CA GLU A 10 20.32 1.91 4.95
C GLU A 10 19.15 1.03 5.40
N ALA A 11 18.63 1.26 6.60
CA ALA A 11 17.43 0.59 7.07
C ALA A 11 16.22 0.86 6.15
N TYR A 12 16.00 2.11 5.72
CA TYR A 12 14.92 2.44 4.78
C TYR A 12 15.09 1.76 3.42
N LYS A 13 16.32 1.68 2.88
CA LYS A 13 16.59 0.97 1.62
C LYS A 13 16.25 -0.52 1.73
N GLU A 14 16.58 -1.14 2.86
CA GLU A 14 16.24 -2.54 3.09
C GLU A 14 14.73 -2.74 3.25
N PHE A 15 14.02 -1.83 3.94
CA PHE A 15 12.55 -1.89 4.01
C PHE A 15 11.88 -1.70 2.64
N ASP A 16 12.35 -0.75 1.83
CA ASP A 16 11.85 -0.56 0.46
C ASP A 16 12.04 -1.83 -0.39
N LYS A 17 13.20 -2.49 -0.26
CA LYS A 17 13.44 -3.78 -0.91
C LYS A 17 12.48 -4.86 -0.43
N GLN A 18 12.22 -4.94 0.88
CA GLN A 18 11.27 -5.92 1.43
C GLN A 18 9.85 -5.67 0.95
N ILE A 19 9.39 -4.40 0.92
CA ILE A 19 8.08 -4.02 0.39
C ILE A 19 7.96 -4.43 -1.09
N LYS A 20 8.99 -4.14 -1.90
CA LYS A 20 9.00 -4.53 -3.32
C LYS A 20 8.97 -6.04 -3.53
N ASN A 21 9.64 -6.80 -2.67
CA ASN A 21 9.58 -8.26 -2.72
C ASN A 21 8.20 -8.78 -2.29
N ALA A 22 7.62 -8.25 -1.21
CA ALA A 22 6.27 -8.61 -0.77
C ALA A 22 5.21 -8.35 -1.85
N TRP A 23 5.34 -7.27 -2.63
CA TRP A 23 4.48 -7.04 -3.79
C TRP A 23 4.62 -8.11 -4.89
N LYS A 24 5.83 -8.63 -5.12
CA LYS A 24 6.05 -9.74 -6.07
C LYS A 24 5.44 -11.02 -5.53
N ASP A 25 5.65 -11.32 -4.25
CA ASP A 25 5.10 -12.50 -3.60
C ASP A 25 3.56 -12.49 -3.69
N ILE A 26 2.91 -11.35 -3.40
CA ILE A 26 1.46 -11.19 -3.59
C ILE A 26 1.06 -11.52 -5.03
N ASN A 27 1.75 -10.95 -6.02
CA ASN A 27 1.39 -11.19 -7.43
C ASN A 27 1.58 -12.67 -7.82
N GLU A 28 2.64 -13.33 -7.36
CA GLU A 28 2.91 -14.74 -7.64
C GLU A 28 1.85 -15.65 -6.99
N GLU A 29 1.49 -15.41 -5.73
CA GLU A 29 0.50 -16.20 -4.99
C GLU A 29 -0.91 -16.11 -5.59
N PHE A 30 -1.27 -14.98 -6.20
CA PHE A 30 -2.55 -14.84 -6.92
C PHE A 30 -2.67 -15.76 -8.16
N PHE A 31 -1.56 -16.28 -8.69
CA PHE A 31 -1.58 -17.28 -9.77
C PHE A 31 -1.65 -18.72 -9.27
N MET A 32 -1.48 -18.95 -7.98
CA MET A 32 -1.46 -20.29 -7.40
C MET A 32 -2.87 -20.74 -6.99
N PRO A 33 -3.18 -22.05 -7.06
CA PRO A 33 -4.42 -22.56 -6.52
C PRO A 33 -4.55 -22.22 -5.04
N THR A 34 -5.63 -21.53 -4.68
CA THR A 34 -5.90 -21.10 -3.30
C THR A 34 -7.03 -21.91 -2.67
N VAL A 35 -6.93 -22.13 -1.36
CA VAL A 35 -7.99 -22.75 -0.55
C VAL A 35 -9.06 -21.76 -0.10
N VAL A 36 -8.82 -20.45 -0.26
CA VAL A 36 -9.75 -19.39 0.10
C VAL A 36 -10.41 -18.78 -1.14
N PRO A 37 -11.62 -18.21 -1.03
CA PRO A 37 -12.26 -17.51 -2.14
C PRO A 37 -11.43 -16.32 -2.63
N GLU A 38 -11.41 -16.10 -3.94
CA GLU A 38 -10.74 -14.96 -4.58
C GLU A 38 -11.16 -13.61 -3.98
N GLN A 39 -12.44 -13.46 -3.62
CA GLN A 39 -12.96 -12.22 -3.02
C GLN A 39 -12.33 -11.92 -1.65
N ALA A 40 -11.87 -12.94 -0.91
CA ALA A 40 -11.15 -12.75 0.33
C ALA A 40 -9.74 -12.22 0.05
N LEU A 41 -9.07 -12.74 -0.99
CA LEU A 41 -7.76 -12.24 -1.43
C LEU A 41 -7.86 -10.81 -1.95
N ASP A 42 -8.89 -10.50 -2.75
CA ASP A 42 -9.15 -9.15 -3.25
C ASP A 42 -9.29 -8.12 -2.13
N ARG A 43 -9.97 -8.49 -1.04
CA ARG A 43 -10.07 -7.61 0.14
C ARG A 43 -8.71 -7.30 0.74
N ILE A 44 -7.85 -8.31 0.90
CA ILE A 44 -6.51 -8.11 1.44
C ILE A 44 -5.65 -7.28 0.48
N LEU A 45 -5.68 -7.59 -0.81
CA LEU A 45 -4.96 -6.83 -1.84
C LEU A 45 -5.39 -5.36 -1.86
N ASN A 46 -6.69 -5.09 -1.78
CA ASN A 46 -7.21 -3.72 -1.77
C ASN A 46 -6.86 -2.99 -0.46
N LEU A 47 -6.82 -3.66 0.69
CA LEU A 47 -6.30 -3.06 1.92
C LEU A 47 -4.82 -2.70 1.80
N THR A 48 -3.98 -3.57 1.24
CA THR A 48 -2.57 -3.27 0.99
C THR A 48 -2.39 -2.06 0.07
N ARG A 49 -3.20 -1.95 -0.99
CA ARG A 49 -3.21 -0.78 -1.89
C ARG A 49 -3.62 0.51 -1.19
N VAL A 50 -4.58 0.45 -0.26
CA VAL A 50 -4.99 1.62 0.53
C VAL A 50 -3.85 2.09 1.44
N LEU A 51 -3.13 1.17 2.07
CA LEU A 51 -1.96 1.51 2.88
C LEU A 51 -0.86 2.17 2.04
N ASP A 52 -0.57 1.63 0.85
CA ASP A 52 0.38 2.24 -0.09
C ASP A 52 -0.05 3.66 -0.50
N LEU A 53 -1.34 3.89 -0.75
CA LEU A 53 -1.87 5.22 -1.06
C LEU A 53 -1.73 6.20 0.09
N PHE A 54 -2.09 5.81 1.32
CA PHE A 54 -2.10 6.73 2.46
C PHE A 54 -0.72 7.00 3.06
N TYR A 55 0.26 6.11 2.86
CA TYR A 55 1.60 6.24 3.44
C TYR A 55 2.72 6.44 2.42
N LYS A 56 2.36 6.79 1.18
CA LYS A 56 3.32 6.99 0.09
C LYS A 56 4.37 8.06 0.39
N ASP A 57 3.92 9.19 0.94
CA ASP A 57 4.77 10.37 1.18
C ASP A 57 4.76 10.79 2.65
N GLU A 58 3.58 10.82 3.28
CA GLU A 58 3.38 11.20 4.68
C GLU A 58 2.29 10.33 5.32
N ASP A 59 2.04 10.49 6.63
CA ASP A 59 0.90 9.85 7.30
C ASP A 59 -0.40 10.57 6.93
N ALA A 60 -0.92 10.28 5.74
CA ALA A 60 -2.12 10.91 5.21
C ALA A 60 -3.42 10.43 5.87
N TYR A 61 -3.35 9.36 6.68
CA TYR A 61 -4.48 8.86 7.45
C TYR A 61 -4.74 9.73 8.69
N THR A 62 -3.70 10.00 9.48
CA THR A 62 -3.81 10.88 10.66
C THR A 62 -3.79 12.35 10.26
N ASN A 63 -2.89 12.71 9.34
CA ASN A 63 -2.70 14.09 8.89
C ASN A 63 -3.20 14.21 7.46
N VAL A 64 -4.50 14.49 7.30
CA VAL A 64 -5.15 14.49 5.98
C VAL A 64 -4.60 15.60 5.09
N GLY A 65 -3.61 15.25 4.27
CA GLY A 65 -2.96 16.09 3.28
C GLY A 65 -3.77 16.26 1.99
N GLU A 66 -3.24 17.08 1.09
CA GLU A 66 -3.96 17.46 -0.15
C GLU A 66 -4.20 16.28 -1.09
N ALA A 67 -3.27 15.33 -1.17
CA ALA A 67 -3.39 14.14 -2.01
C ALA A 67 -4.58 13.25 -1.57
N ALA A 68 -4.75 13.05 -0.26
CA ALA A 68 -5.87 12.29 0.29
C ALA A 68 -7.21 13.01 0.06
N LYS A 69 -7.26 14.33 0.29
CA LYS A 69 -8.46 15.14 0.02
C LYS A 69 -8.85 15.07 -1.45
N THR A 70 -7.89 15.25 -2.35
CA THR A 70 -8.11 15.20 -3.80
C THR A 70 -8.67 13.85 -4.22
N SER A 71 -8.10 12.76 -3.70
CA SER A 71 -8.56 11.40 -3.99
C SER A 71 -9.99 11.16 -3.49
N ILE A 72 -10.29 11.55 -2.25
CA ILE A 72 -11.63 11.42 -1.65
C ILE A 72 -12.66 12.24 -2.43
N THR A 73 -12.34 13.49 -2.74
CA THR A 73 -13.24 14.37 -3.49
C THR A 73 -13.53 13.79 -4.87
N SER A 74 -12.51 13.37 -5.62
CA SER A 74 -12.70 12.81 -6.96
C SER A 74 -13.46 11.48 -6.98
N LEU A 75 -13.35 10.66 -5.93
CA LEU A 75 -13.98 9.33 -5.88
C LEU A 75 -15.40 9.36 -5.29
N LEU A 76 -15.66 10.24 -4.32
CA LEU A 76 -16.85 10.16 -3.46
C LEU A 76 -17.71 11.42 -3.46
N ILE A 77 -17.23 12.54 -4.00
CA ILE A 77 -17.94 13.83 -3.96
C ILE A 77 -18.26 14.30 -5.38
N ASP A 78 -17.24 14.43 -6.23
CA ASP A 78 -17.39 15.00 -7.56
C ASP A 78 -17.89 13.93 -8.55
N PRO A 79 -19.01 14.16 -9.26
CA PRO A 79 -19.48 13.25 -10.28
C PRO A 79 -18.58 13.30 -11.52
N ILE A 80 -18.45 12.17 -12.21
CA ILE A 80 -17.80 12.13 -13.53
C ILE A 80 -18.70 12.89 -14.52
N PRO A 81 -18.21 13.93 -15.21
CA PRO A 81 -18.98 14.63 -16.23
C PRO A 81 -19.43 13.69 -17.33
N ILE A 82 -20.68 13.84 -17.79
CA ILE A 82 -21.29 13.08 -18.89
C ILE A 82 -21.03 13.81 -20.21
#